data_AF-A0A962IY75-F1
#
_entry.id   AF-A0A962IY75-F1
#
_cell.length_a   1.000
_cell.length_b   1.000
_cell.length_c   1.000
_cell.angle_alpha   90.00
_cell.angle_beta   90.00
_cell.angle_gamma   90.00
#
_symmetry.space_group_name_H-M   'P 1'
#
loop_
_entity.id
_entity.type
_entity.pdbx_description
1 polymer ?
#
loop_
_entity_poly.entity_id
_entity_poly.type
_entity_poly.pdbx_seq_one_letter_code
_entity_poly.pdbx_strand_id
1 'polypeptide(L)'
;MLKWDRSMEVKILHQQGMSIRAFSQITGHSRNTVRKYLRSDDPPRYGPRIPRQGKLEPYKGYLEQRVEAALPHRIPSPVLYREIQAQGYSGSDRLLRSHLATLYPAPTEDPVVRFETPPGEQMQVDWCVFRRGASPLSAFVATLGHSRMSYVEFVTDERFEMLKQCHINAFEFFGGVPREVLYDNMKTVVQERNTYGAGIHRYHPGLWDLAKYYGFTPRLCKPYRAKTKGKVERFNHYLRYSFYNPLVGLLKQSDLMLDAETANVEVLKWLRDIANVREHGTTGVQPIVRLAEENLQPLPEYTVPVTAAVVTDIRWPIEFLQRSPQDYD
;
A
#
# COMPACT_ATOMS: atom_id res chain seq x y z
N MET A 1 33.33 -4.83 -23.56
CA MET A 1 34.75 -5.06 -23.93
C MET A 1 34.91 -6.56 -24.13
N LEU A 2 35.64 -7.00 -25.14
CA LEU A 2 35.75 -8.42 -25.55
C LEU A 2 36.61 -9.22 -24.56
N LYS A 3 36.22 -10.47 -24.26
CA LYS A 3 37.05 -11.46 -23.54
C LYS A 3 38.27 -11.86 -24.37
N TRP A 4 39.32 -12.36 -23.73
CA TRP A 4 40.60 -12.73 -24.35
C TRP A 4 40.44 -13.68 -25.55
N ASP A 5 39.65 -14.74 -25.40
CA ASP A 5 39.36 -15.72 -26.47
C ASP A 5 38.79 -15.05 -27.71
N ARG A 6 37.79 -14.18 -27.51
CA ARG A 6 37.16 -13.44 -28.61
C ARG A 6 38.08 -12.37 -29.22
N SER A 7 39.05 -11.85 -28.47
CA SER A 7 40.04 -10.92 -29.04
C SER A 7 41.03 -11.62 -29.98
N MET A 8 41.30 -12.92 -29.73
CA MET A 8 42.12 -13.75 -30.61
C MET A 8 41.33 -14.17 -31.86
N GLU A 9 40.04 -14.50 -31.72
CA GLU A 9 39.14 -14.76 -32.86
C GLU A 9 39.09 -13.58 -33.84
N VAL A 10 39.09 -12.32 -33.35
CA VAL A 10 39.15 -11.12 -34.20
C VAL A 10 40.39 -11.14 -35.11
N LYS A 11 41.55 -11.52 -34.56
CA LYS A 11 42.83 -11.49 -35.28
C LYS A 11 42.94 -12.64 -36.29
N ILE A 12 42.52 -13.85 -35.90
CA ILE A 12 42.51 -15.03 -36.77
C ILE A 12 41.58 -14.81 -37.97
N LEU A 13 40.35 -14.32 -37.72
CA LEU A 13 39.36 -14.10 -38.78
C LEU A 13 39.76 -12.95 -39.72
N HIS A 14 40.47 -11.92 -39.21
CA HIS A 14 41.02 -10.86 -40.05
C HIS A 14 42.16 -11.36 -40.94
N GLN A 15 43.03 -12.25 -40.45
CA GLN A 15 44.04 -12.93 -41.28
C GLN A 15 43.40 -13.82 -42.35
N GLN A 16 42.22 -14.38 -42.09
CA GLN A 16 41.41 -15.14 -43.07
C GLN A 16 40.65 -14.25 -44.07
N GLY A 17 40.92 -12.94 -44.11
CA GLY A 17 40.36 -12.01 -45.10
C GLY A 17 38.95 -11.48 -44.77
N MET A 18 38.43 -11.74 -43.57
CA MET A 18 37.11 -11.27 -43.17
C MET A 18 37.11 -9.76 -42.88
N SER A 19 36.13 -9.05 -43.44
CA SER A 19 36.00 -7.60 -43.22
C SER A 19 35.51 -7.25 -41.80
N ILE A 20 35.92 -6.08 -41.31
CA ILE A 20 35.48 -5.52 -40.01
C ILE A 20 33.95 -5.44 -39.89
N ARG A 21 33.24 -5.29 -41.02
CA ARG A 21 31.77 -5.23 -41.07
C ARG A 21 31.15 -6.59 -40.75
N ALA A 22 31.66 -7.66 -41.37
CA ALA A 22 31.19 -9.01 -41.11
C ALA A 22 31.43 -9.41 -39.63
N PHE A 23 32.59 -9.05 -39.09
CA PHE A 23 32.91 -9.31 -37.69
C PHE A 23 31.99 -8.57 -36.71
N SER A 24 31.65 -7.31 -37.00
CA SER A 24 30.72 -6.51 -36.19
C SER A 24 29.31 -7.13 -36.16
N GLN A 25 28.87 -7.75 -37.26
CA GLN A 25 27.58 -8.46 -37.33
C GLN A 25 27.61 -9.79 -36.56
N ILE A 26 28.69 -10.55 -36.65
CA ILE A 26 28.81 -11.85 -35.97
C ILE A 26 28.92 -11.69 -34.45
N THR A 27 29.71 -10.72 -33.99
CA THR A 27 30.02 -10.58 -32.56
C THR A 27 29.15 -9.57 -31.81
N GLY A 28 28.34 -8.78 -32.53
CA GLY A 28 27.50 -7.72 -31.95
C GLY A 28 28.28 -6.53 -31.39
N HIS A 29 29.60 -6.47 -31.61
CA HIS A 29 30.43 -5.36 -31.13
C HIS A 29 30.53 -4.23 -32.16
N SER A 30 30.67 -3.00 -31.64
CA SER A 30 30.84 -1.83 -32.50
C SER A 30 32.11 -1.94 -33.35
N ARG A 31 32.06 -1.42 -34.58
CA ARG A 31 33.22 -1.37 -35.49
C ARG A 31 34.43 -0.66 -34.86
N ASN A 32 34.21 0.30 -33.98
CA ASN A 32 35.27 1.00 -33.24
C ASN A 32 35.96 0.08 -32.23
N THR A 33 35.20 -0.80 -31.56
CA THR A 33 35.76 -1.82 -30.67
C THR A 33 36.59 -2.82 -31.47
N VAL A 34 36.10 -3.32 -32.60
CA VAL A 34 36.81 -4.28 -33.47
C VAL A 34 38.13 -3.69 -34.00
N ARG A 35 38.08 -2.45 -34.52
CA ARG A 35 39.27 -1.74 -35.02
C ARG A 35 40.30 -1.49 -33.92
N LYS A 36 39.86 -1.24 -32.68
CA LYS A 36 40.75 -1.09 -31.53
C LYS A 36 41.54 -2.37 -31.25
N TYR A 37 40.88 -3.52 -31.29
CA TYR A 37 41.52 -4.82 -31.02
C TYR A 37 42.42 -5.31 -32.16
N LEU A 38 42.12 -4.97 -33.42
CA LEU A 38 43.00 -5.28 -34.55
C LEU A 38 44.31 -4.50 -34.54
N ARG A 39 44.31 -3.29 -33.95
CA ARG A 39 45.50 -2.43 -33.86
C ARG A 39 46.38 -2.72 -32.65
N SER A 40 45.85 -3.40 -31.64
CA SER A 40 46.58 -3.70 -30.41
C SER A 40 47.14 -5.11 -30.46
N ASP A 41 48.47 -5.26 -30.43
CA ASP A 41 49.10 -6.56 -30.30
C ASP A 41 49.00 -7.16 -28.90
N ASP A 42 48.84 -6.30 -27.90
CA ASP A 42 48.68 -6.73 -26.51
C ASP A 42 47.26 -7.25 -26.19
N PRO A 43 47.15 -8.36 -25.44
CA PRO A 43 45.89 -8.79 -24.86
C PRO A 43 45.36 -7.73 -23.88
N PRO A 44 44.03 -7.59 -23.71
CA PRO A 44 43.47 -6.68 -22.73
C PRO A 44 43.96 -7.05 -21.32
N ARG A 45 44.83 -6.23 -20.75
CA ARG A 45 45.26 -6.38 -19.35
C ARG A 45 44.08 -6.08 -18.44
N TYR A 46 43.51 -7.12 -17.83
CA TYR A 46 42.50 -7.01 -16.80
C TYR A 46 43.17 -6.60 -15.48
N GLY A 47 43.33 -5.29 -15.28
CA GLY A 47 43.68 -4.77 -13.97
C GLY A 47 42.44 -4.72 -13.07
N PRO A 48 42.55 -5.06 -11.77
CA PRO A 48 41.50 -4.73 -10.81
C PRO A 48 41.25 -3.21 -10.89
N ARG A 49 39.98 -2.84 -11.05
CA ARG A 49 39.58 -1.44 -11.13
C ARG A 49 39.96 -0.80 -9.78
N ILE A 50 40.83 0.21 -9.79
CA ILE A 50 41.24 0.91 -8.57
C ILE A 50 39.93 1.38 -7.89
N PRO A 51 39.61 0.90 -6.67
CA PRO A 51 38.38 1.27 -6.00
C PRO A 51 38.45 2.78 -5.77
N ARG A 52 37.54 3.52 -6.42
CA ARG A 52 37.38 4.95 -6.15
C ARG A 52 36.89 5.08 -4.71
N GLN A 53 37.62 5.82 -3.90
CA GLN A 53 37.20 6.12 -2.53
C GLN A 53 35.78 6.73 -2.59
N GLY A 54 34.84 6.08 -1.89
CA GLY A 54 33.46 6.55 -1.85
C GLY A 54 33.38 7.88 -1.11
N LYS A 55 32.41 8.73 -1.48
CA LYS A 55 32.21 10.04 -0.82
C LYS A 55 32.00 9.94 0.70
N LEU A 56 31.58 8.78 1.20
CA LEU A 56 31.34 8.52 2.63
C LEU A 56 32.61 8.08 3.37
N GLU A 57 33.64 7.61 2.67
CA GLU A 57 34.85 7.04 3.28
C GLU A 57 35.50 7.95 4.34
N PRO A 58 35.65 9.27 4.12
CA PRO A 58 36.25 10.16 5.11
C PRO A 58 35.43 10.32 6.40
N TYR A 59 34.14 9.98 6.38
CA TYR A 59 33.20 10.20 7.48
C TYR A 59 32.87 8.92 8.26
N LYS A 60 33.29 7.75 7.77
CA LYS A 60 32.98 6.46 8.40
C LYS A 60 33.51 6.37 9.83
N GLY A 61 34.76 6.76 10.07
CA GLY A 61 35.35 6.73 11.41
C GLY A 61 34.61 7.60 12.42
N TYR A 62 34.12 8.78 12.01
CA TYR A 62 33.27 9.62 12.84
C TYR A 62 31.94 8.93 13.15
N LEU A 63 31.28 8.36 12.14
CA LEU A 63 30.00 7.68 12.30
C LEU A 63 30.11 6.45 13.23
N GLU A 64 31.18 5.67 13.11
CA GLU A 64 31.47 4.52 13.96
C GLU A 64 31.61 4.95 15.43
N GLN A 65 32.49 5.91 15.72
CA GLN A 65 32.69 6.43 17.07
C GLN A 65 31.40 7.03 17.65
N ARG A 66 30.65 7.74 16.81
CA ARG A 66 29.40 8.41 17.21
C ARG A 66 28.28 7.42 17.53
N VAL A 67 28.20 6.33 16.77
CA VAL A 67 27.26 5.22 17.01
C VAL A 67 27.66 4.45 18.26
N GLU A 68 28.93 4.09 18.40
CA GLU A 68 29.47 3.37 19.56
C GLU A 68 29.22 4.13 20.87
N ALA A 69 29.51 5.43 20.89
CA ALA A 69 29.27 6.29 22.05
C ALA A 69 27.78 6.43 22.45
N ALA A 70 26.86 6.16 21.52
CA ALA A 70 25.43 6.25 21.78
C ALA A 70 24.80 4.92 22.19
N LEU A 71 25.48 3.79 22.01
CA LEU A 71 24.94 2.49 22.41
C LEU A 71 24.65 2.46 23.92
N PRO A 72 23.49 1.91 24.34
CA PRO A 72 22.54 1.10 23.58
C PRO A 72 21.47 1.91 22.79
N HIS A 73 21.51 3.24 22.81
CA HIS A 73 20.55 4.10 22.12
C HIS A 73 20.89 4.32 20.64
N ARG A 74 19.86 4.28 19.78
CA ARG A 74 20.02 4.48 18.34
C ARG A 74 19.87 5.94 17.95
N ILE A 75 20.90 6.51 17.32
CA ILE A 75 20.82 7.86 16.75
C ILE A 75 20.07 7.80 15.40
N PRO A 76 19.02 8.60 15.18
CA PRO A 76 18.32 8.66 13.90
C PRO A 76 19.23 9.09 12.74
N SER A 77 19.14 8.40 11.59
CA SER A 77 19.93 8.71 10.39
C SER A 77 19.92 10.19 9.97
N PRO A 78 18.79 10.92 10.03
CA PRO A 78 18.77 12.35 9.68
C PRO A 78 19.65 13.22 10.58
N VAL A 79 19.89 12.82 11.84
CA VAL A 79 20.77 13.54 12.78
C VAL A 79 22.21 13.36 12.36
N LEU A 80 22.65 12.11 12.16
CA LEU A 80 24.00 11.79 11.69
C LEU A 80 24.29 12.40 10.32
N TYR A 81 23.28 12.46 9.43
CA TYR A 81 23.39 13.12 8.13
C TYR A 81 23.69 14.61 8.26
N ARG A 82 22.99 15.33 9.15
CA ARG A 82 23.27 16.74 9.41
C ARG A 82 24.65 16.97 10.02
N GLU A 83 25.07 16.10 10.94
CA GLU A 83 26.40 16.17 11.56
C GLU A 83 27.52 16.03 10.52
N ILE A 84 27.44 15.06 9.60
CA ILE A 84 28.46 14.91 8.56
C ILE A 84 28.33 15.96 7.44
N GLN A 85 27.13 16.49 7.17
CA GLN A 85 26.96 17.62 6.25
C GLN A 85 27.66 18.88 6.78
N ALA A 86 27.60 19.13 8.09
CA ALA A 86 28.34 20.22 8.73
C ALA A 86 29.86 20.03 8.62
N GLN A 87 30.34 18.79 8.50
CA GLN A 87 31.75 18.44 8.26
C GLN A 87 32.13 18.45 6.77
N GLY A 88 31.21 18.80 5.86
CA GLY A 88 31.48 18.94 4.42
C GLY A 88 31.00 17.77 3.55
N TYR A 89 30.19 16.84 4.09
CA TYR A 89 29.68 15.72 3.31
C TYR A 89 28.68 16.18 2.22
N SER A 90 29.01 15.86 0.96
CA SER A 90 28.20 16.17 -0.24
C SER A 90 27.66 14.92 -0.94
N GLY A 91 27.64 13.78 -0.25
CA GLY A 91 27.06 12.53 -0.75
C GLY A 91 25.57 12.39 -0.42
N SER A 92 24.98 11.25 -0.80
CA SER A 92 23.55 11.00 -0.58
C SER A 92 23.25 10.44 0.81
N ASP A 93 22.07 10.79 1.36
CA ASP A 93 21.52 10.21 2.59
C ASP A 93 21.32 8.68 2.47
N ARG A 94 21.01 8.19 1.26
CA ARG A 94 20.91 6.75 0.98
C ARG A 94 22.22 6.01 1.25
N LEU A 95 23.36 6.59 0.86
CA LEU A 95 24.67 5.98 1.08
C LEU A 95 25.01 5.92 2.57
N LEU A 96 24.68 6.97 3.33
CA LEU A 96 24.79 7.00 4.78
C LEU A 96 23.94 5.90 5.42
N ARG A 97 22.64 5.82 5.09
CA ARG A 97 21.72 4.82 5.66
C ARG A 97 22.19 3.39 5.43
N SER A 98 22.72 3.11 4.24
CA SER A 98 23.26 1.80 3.91
C SER A 98 24.45 1.43 4.78
N HIS A 99 25.31 2.39 5.12
CA HIS A 99 26.46 2.16 6.00
C HIS A 99 26.03 2.08 7.48
N LEU A 100 25.11 2.94 7.94
CA LEU A 100 24.60 2.85 9.32
C LEU A 100 23.92 1.51 9.60
N ALA A 101 23.30 0.88 8.61
CA ALA A 101 22.73 -0.45 8.75
C ALA A 101 23.77 -1.53 9.07
N THR A 102 25.05 -1.33 8.73
CA THR A 102 26.13 -2.27 9.09
C THR A 102 26.69 -2.03 10.49
N LEU A 103 26.44 -0.85 11.09
CA LEU A 103 27.00 -0.45 12.39
C LEU A 103 26.05 -0.76 13.56
N TYR A 104 24.74 -0.79 13.31
CA TYR A 104 23.78 -1.22 14.33
C TYR A 104 23.65 -2.74 14.30
N PRO A 105 23.58 -3.42 15.47
CA PRO A 105 23.18 -4.82 15.50
C PRO A 105 21.83 -4.96 14.79
N ALA A 106 21.67 -6.06 14.04
CA ALA A 106 20.38 -6.40 13.46
C ALA A 106 19.33 -6.27 14.58
N PRO A 107 18.24 -5.51 14.37
CA PRO A 107 17.25 -5.34 15.42
C PRO A 107 16.85 -6.74 15.89
N THR A 108 17.10 -7.05 17.15
CA THR A 108 16.41 -8.15 17.81
C THR A 108 14.95 -7.87 17.58
N GLU A 109 14.30 -8.70 16.76
CA GLU A 109 12.86 -8.68 16.66
C GLU A 109 12.38 -8.92 18.09
N ASP A 110 11.94 -7.85 18.77
CA ASP A 110 11.11 -8.01 19.96
C ASP A 110 10.09 -9.08 19.56
N PRO A 111 9.95 -10.20 20.30
CA PRO A 111 8.91 -11.16 19.99
C PRO A 111 7.62 -10.37 20.06
N VAL A 112 7.10 -10.03 18.87
CA VAL A 112 5.88 -9.24 18.79
C VAL A 112 4.84 -10.24 19.23
N VAL A 113 4.50 -10.21 20.52
CA VAL A 113 3.27 -10.83 21.03
C VAL A 113 2.15 -10.05 20.35
N ARG A 114 1.88 -10.43 19.10
CA ARG A 114 0.84 -9.88 18.25
C ARG A 114 -0.45 -10.46 18.81
N PHE A 115 -1.31 -9.58 19.30
CA PHE A 115 -2.63 -10.00 19.76
C PHE A 115 -3.43 -10.43 18.53
N GLU A 116 -3.43 -11.74 18.27
CA GLU A 116 -4.35 -12.32 17.31
C GLU A 116 -5.75 -12.31 17.89
N THR A 117 -6.71 -11.87 17.09
CA THR A 117 -8.12 -11.81 17.49
C THR A 117 -8.79 -13.10 17.03
N PRO A 118 -9.70 -13.67 17.82
CA PRO A 118 -10.53 -14.78 17.36
C PRO A 118 -11.30 -14.44 16.09
N PRO A 119 -11.70 -15.44 15.29
CA PRO A 119 -12.63 -15.23 14.21
C PRO A 119 -13.95 -14.62 14.73
N GLY A 120 -14.49 -13.68 13.97
CA GLY A 120 -15.73 -12.95 14.19
C GLY A 120 -15.60 -11.81 15.18
N GLU A 121 -14.47 -11.74 15.89
CA GLU A 121 -14.39 -10.94 17.10
C GLU A 121 -14.23 -9.45 16.80
N GLN A 122 -13.33 -9.07 15.91
CA GLN A 122 -12.93 -7.67 15.79
C GLN A 122 -12.66 -7.25 14.35
N MET A 123 -13.18 -6.10 13.97
CA MET A 123 -12.81 -5.33 12.79
C MET A 123 -12.11 -4.02 13.20
N GLN A 124 -11.15 -3.57 12.41
CA GLN A 124 -10.46 -2.30 12.62
C GLN A 124 -10.80 -1.34 11.50
N VAL A 125 -11.20 -0.13 11.90
CA VAL A 125 -11.64 0.92 10.98
C VAL A 125 -10.73 2.13 11.12
N ASP A 126 -10.32 2.68 9.97
CA ASP A 126 -9.51 3.89 9.90
C ASP A 126 -9.89 4.77 8.70
N TRP A 127 -9.61 6.07 8.82
CA TRP A 127 -9.66 7.00 7.69
C TRP A 127 -8.25 7.20 7.15
N CYS A 128 -8.03 6.87 5.88
CA CYS A 128 -6.78 7.16 5.18
C CYS A 128 -6.95 8.41 4.31
N VAL A 129 -6.32 9.52 4.70
CA VAL A 129 -6.42 10.79 3.97
C VAL A 129 -5.40 10.83 2.85
N PHE A 130 -5.84 11.04 1.60
CA PHE A 130 -4.95 11.17 0.45
C PHE A 130 -4.77 12.62 0.02
N ARG A 131 -5.87 13.39 -0.01
CA ARG A 131 -5.87 14.81 -0.40
C ARG A 131 -6.80 15.62 0.50
N ARG A 132 -6.41 16.87 0.76
CA ARG A 132 -7.20 17.90 1.46
C ARG A 132 -7.34 19.12 0.54
N GLY A 133 -8.28 20.01 0.83
CA GLY A 133 -8.49 21.26 0.08
C GLY A 133 -9.66 21.15 -0.91
N ALA A 134 -9.52 21.74 -2.09
CA ALA A 134 -10.61 21.90 -3.06
C ALA A 134 -11.09 20.57 -3.69
N SER A 135 -10.25 19.54 -3.73
CA SER A 135 -10.60 18.18 -4.18
C SER A 135 -10.18 17.17 -3.10
N PRO A 136 -10.92 17.11 -1.98
CA PRO A 136 -10.62 16.21 -0.88
C PRO A 136 -10.82 14.76 -1.33
N LEU A 137 -9.96 13.88 -0.82
CA LEU A 137 -10.08 12.44 -1.05
C LEU A 137 -9.52 11.70 0.14
N SER A 138 -10.37 10.91 0.77
CA SER A 138 -10.04 10.01 1.86
C SER A 138 -10.58 8.63 1.55
N ALA A 139 -10.06 7.59 2.21
CA ALA A 139 -10.63 6.26 2.13
C ALA A 139 -11.03 5.78 3.51
N PHE A 140 -12.26 5.28 3.61
CA PHE A 140 -12.68 4.38 4.67
C PHE A 140 -11.97 3.05 4.46
N VAL A 141 -11.28 2.56 5.48
CA VAL A 141 -10.63 1.26 5.43
C VAL A 141 -11.11 0.43 6.60
N ALA A 142 -11.74 -0.71 6.30
CA ALA A 142 -12.14 -1.71 7.27
C ALA A 142 -11.30 -2.98 7.07
N THR A 143 -10.72 -3.52 8.14
CA THR A 143 -9.93 -4.77 8.09
C THR A 143 -10.34 -5.69 9.22
N LEU A 144 -10.77 -6.90 8.87
CA LEU A 144 -11.07 -7.94 9.84
C LEU A 144 -9.79 -8.42 10.54
N GLY A 145 -9.91 -8.61 11.85
CA GLY A 145 -8.78 -8.83 12.73
C GLY A 145 -8.17 -10.23 12.61
N HIS A 146 -8.97 -11.24 12.25
CA HIS A 146 -8.52 -12.63 12.12
C HIS A 146 -8.12 -12.97 10.69
N SER A 147 -9.06 -12.85 9.74
CA SER A 147 -8.87 -13.18 8.33
C SER A 147 -7.93 -12.23 7.59
N ARG A 148 -7.77 -10.98 8.07
CA ARG A 148 -7.12 -9.88 7.33
C ARG A 148 -7.87 -9.45 6.08
N MET A 149 -9.12 -9.91 5.90
CA MET A 149 -9.98 -9.46 4.83
C MET A 149 -10.20 -7.95 4.98
N SER A 150 -9.96 -7.20 3.92
CA SER A 150 -10.06 -5.74 3.93
C SER A 150 -11.07 -5.25 2.92
N TYR A 151 -11.78 -4.19 3.30
CA TYR A 151 -12.68 -3.41 2.49
C TYR A 151 -12.22 -1.95 2.46
N VAL A 152 -12.37 -1.29 1.32
CA VAL A 152 -11.95 0.09 1.10
C VAL A 152 -13.01 0.82 0.31
N GLU A 153 -13.36 2.02 0.76
CA GLU A 153 -14.25 2.93 0.06
C GLU A 153 -13.69 4.35 0.10
N PHE A 154 -13.45 4.94 -1.07
CA PHE A 154 -13.02 6.32 -1.26
C PHE A 154 -14.21 7.27 -1.19
N VAL A 155 -14.03 8.35 -0.43
CA VAL A 155 -15.02 9.38 -0.17
C VAL A 155 -14.39 10.77 -0.27
N THR A 156 -15.23 11.78 -0.49
CA THR A 156 -14.81 13.18 -0.54
C THR A 156 -15.01 13.90 0.79
N ASP A 157 -15.77 13.34 1.72
CA ASP A 157 -15.95 13.86 3.07
C ASP A 157 -15.96 12.76 4.14
N GLU A 158 -15.56 13.13 5.35
CA GLU A 158 -15.44 12.20 6.49
C GLU A 158 -16.62 12.40 7.47
N ARG A 159 -17.78 12.90 7.03
CA ARG A 159 -18.91 13.12 7.95
C ARG A 159 -19.47 11.81 8.47
N PHE A 160 -20.21 11.89 9.58
CA PHE A 160 -20.81 10.71 10.20
C PHE A 160 -21.73 9.91 9.26
N GLU A 161 -22.52 10.59 8.41
CA GLU A 161 -23.37 9.89 7.43
C GLU A 161 -22.56 9.06 6.42
N MET A 162 -21.40 9.57 5.98
CA MET A 162 -20.49 8.81 5.12
C MET A 162 -19.88 7.63 5.87
N LEU A 163 -19.46 7.85 7.13
CA LEU A 163 -18.98 6.77 8.00
C LEU A 163 -20.03 5.66 8.12
N LYS A 164 -21.28 6.03 8.38
CA LYS A 164 -22.41 5.09 8.49
C LYS A 164 -22.58 4.29 7.19
N GLN A 165 -22.62 4.96 6.05
CA GLN A 165 -22.81 4.29 4.76
C GLN A 165 -21.65 3.32 4.47
N CYS A 166 -20.40 3.73 4.70
CA CYS A 166 -19.25 2.84 4.49
C CYS A 166 -19.28 1.60 5.39
N HIS A 167 -19.82 1.69 6.62
CA HIS A 167 -20.01 0.51 7.46
C HIS A 167 -21.04 -0.45 6.87
N ILE A 168 -22.17 0.06 6.39
CA ILE A 168 -23.22 -0.75 5.76
C ILE A 168 -22.62 -1.51 4.58
N ASN A 169 -21.96 -0.79 3.67
CA ASN A 169 -21.30 -1.39 2.51
C ASN A 169 -20.22 -2.40 2.90
N ALA A 170 -19.45 -2.13 3.96
CA ALA A 170 -18.44 -3.04 4.46
C ALA A 170 -19.04 -4.33 5.03
N PHE A 171 -20.12 -4.23 5.82
CA PHE A 171 -20.80 -5.40 6.38
C PHE A 171 -21.40 -6.27 5.27
N GLU A 172 -22.01 -5.64 4.26
CA GLU A 172 -22.49 -6.33 3.05
C GLU A 172 -21.35 -7.01 2.31
N PHE A 173 -20.22 -6.31 2.12
CA PHE A 173 -19.04 -6.87 1.44
C PHE A 173 -18.45 -8.07 2.18
N PHE A 174 -18.41 -8.04 3.52
CA PHE A 174 -17.93 -9.17 4.32
C PHE A 174 -18.97 -10.30 4.45
N GLY A 175 -20.24 -10.04 4.11
CA GLY A 175 -21.35 -10.98 4.30
C GLY A 175 -21.77 -11.14 5.76
N GLY A 176 -21.44 -10.19 6.63
CA GLY A 176 -21.75 -10.27 8.06
C GLY A 176 -21.11 -9.16 8.90
N VAL A 177 -21.41 -9.18 10.20
CA VAL A 177 -21.01 -8.16 11.17
C VAL A 177 -20.07 -8.75 12.22
N PRO A 178 -18.92 -8.12 12.51
CA PRO A 178 -18.04 -8.53 13.62
C PRO A 178 -18.67 -8.20 14.98
N ARG A 179 -18.20 -8.84 16.06
CA ARG A 179 -18.66 -8.54 17.43
C ARG A 179 -18.20 -7.17 17.92
N GLU A 180 -16.97 -6.77 17.57
CA GLU A 180 -16.38 -5.49 17.94
C GLU A 180 -15.88 -4.73 16.71
N VAL A 181 -16.10 -3.41 16.72
CA VAL A 181 -15.48 -2.51 15.74
C VAL A 181 -14.56 -1.55 16.49
N LEU A 182 -13.26 -1.68 16.23
CA LEU A 182 -12.22 -0.88 16.84
C LEU A 182 -11.91 0.33 15.96
N TYR A 183 -12.14 1.52 16.51
CA TYR A 183 -11.82 2.80 15.91
C TYR A 183 -10.56 3.40 16.53
N ASP A 184 -9.88 4.24 15.76
CA ASP A 184 -8.97 5.23 16.34
C ASP A 184 -9.76 6.38 17.00
N ASN A 185 -9.06 7.27 17.70
CA ASN A 185 -9.60 8.53 18.25
C ASN A 185 -9.95 9.56 17.14
N MET A 186 -10.59 9.11 16.06
CA MET A 186 -11.06 9.98 14.99
C MET A 186 -12.21 10.85 15.47
N LYS A 187 -12.16 12.15 15.14
CA LYS A 187 -13.18 13.15 15.53
C LYS A 187 -14.60 12.80 15.07
N THR A 188 -14.70 11.95 14.05
CA THR A 188 -15.95 11.46 13.45
C THR A 188 -16.65 10.43 14.35
N VAL A 189 -15.88 9.77 15.22
CA VAL A 189 -16.36 8.79 16.20
C VAL A 189 -16.46 9.42 17.60
N VAL A 190 -15.62 10.42 17.92
CA VAL A 190 -15.54 11.06 19.25
C VAL A 190 -16.00 12.52 19.17
N GLN A 191 -17.18 12.83 19.72
CA GLN A 191 -17.79 14.17 19.63
C GLN A 191 -17.15 15.21 20.58
N GLU A 192 -16.76 14.86 21.80
CA GLU A 192 -16.14 15.80 22.75
C GLU A 192 -15.11 15.12 23.67
N ARG A 193 -13.97 15.78 23.91
CA ARG A 193 -13.15 15.58 25.11
C ARG A 193 -13.49 16.71 26.07
N ASN A 194 -14.43 16.50 26.97
CA ASN A 194 -14.61 17.43 28.08
C ASN A 194 -13.81 16.93 29.29
N THR A 195 -12.83 17.74 29.71
CA THR A 195 -12.67 18.36 31.05
C THR A 195 -13.37 17.80 32.31
N TYR A 196 -13.97 16.61 32.28
CA TYR A 196 -14.60 15.97 33.42
C TYR A 196 -14.34 14.45 33.39
N GLY A 197 -13.30 14.03 34.11
CA GLY A 197 -13.12 12.64 34.53
C GLY A 197 -12.47 11.71 33.50
N ALA A 198 -11.50 10.91 33.96
CA ALA A 198 -10.89 9.86 33.17
C ALA A 198 -11.92 8.79 32.77
N GLY A 199 -12.05 8.53 31.46
CA GLY A 199 -12.60 7.26 30.96
C GLY A 199 -13.96 7.27 30.26
N ILE A 200 -14.65 8.42 30.13
CA ILE A 200 -15.94 8.48 29.43
C ILE A 200 -15.75 9.13 28.06
N HIS A 201 -15.40 8.33 27.06
CA HIS A 201 -15.44 8.79 25.67
C HIS A 201 -16.90 8.80 25.20
N ARG A 202 -17.44 9.97 24.84
CA ARG A 202 -18.76 10.07 24.22
C ARG A 202 -18.62 9.78 22.72
N TYR A 203 -19.08 8.59 22.32
CA TYR A 203 -19.29 8.26 20.92
C TYR A 203 -20.37 9.16 20.31
N HIS A 204 -20.28 9.39 19.00
CA HIS A 204 -21.38 10.00 18.25
C HIS A 204 -22.70 9.25 18.50
N PRO A 205 -23.83 9.90 18.85
CA PRO A 205 -25.08 9.21 19.19
C PRO A 205 -25.53 8.22 18.11
N GLY A 206 -25.46 8.63 16.84
CA GLY A 206 -25.83 7.75 15.71
C GLY A 206 -24.95 6.50 15.56
N LEU A 207 -23.74 6.47 16.15
CA LEU A 207 -22.89 5.27 16.14
C LEU A 207 -23.48 4.19 17.04
N TRP A 208 -24.05 4.57 18.19
CA TRP A 208 -24.73 3.65 19.08
C TRP A 208 -25.99 3.07 18.43
N ASP A 209 -26.74 3.88 17.67
CA ASP A 209 -27.90 3.40 16.92
C ASP A 209 -27.50 2.39 15.84
N LEU A 210 -26.42 2.68 15.09
CA LEU A 210 -25.86 1.76 14.10
C LEU A 210 -25.37 0.46 14.75
N ALA A 211 -24.63 0.58 15.85
CA ALA A 211 -24.12 -0.53 16.65
C ALA A 211 -25.25 -1.42 17.18
N LYS A 212 -26.32 -0.82 17.67
CA LYS A 212 -27.51 -1.53 18.15
C LYS A 212 -28.24 -2.25 17.02
N TYR A 213 -28.38 -1.61 15.86
CA TYR A 213 -29.05 -2.19 14.71
C TYR A 213 -28.30 -3.38 14.11
N TYR A 214 -26.98 -3.26 13.92
CA TYR A 214 -26.14 -4.33 13.35
C TYR A 214 -25.57 -5.31 14.38
N GLY A 215 -25.70 -5.03 15.68
CA GLY A 215 -25.26 -5.94 16.75
C GLY A 215 -23.74 -5.95 17.01
N PHE A 216 -23.03 -4.85 16.81
CA PHE A 216 -21.60 -4.75 17.13
C PHE A 216 -21.32 -3.80 18.30
N THR A 217 -20.19 -3.99 18.98
CA THR A 217 -19.74 -3.09 20.06
C THR A 217 -18.65 -2.13 19.54
N PRO A 218 -18.88 -0.80 19.53
CA PRO A 218 -17.83 0.15 19.19
C PRO A 218 -16.77 0.18 20.31
N ARG A 219 -15.50 0.13 19.93
CA ARG A 219 -14.33 0.21 20.83
C ARG A 219 -13.40 1.31 20.35
N LEU A 220 -12.78 2.02 21.30
CA LEU A 220 -11.69 2.96 20.99
C LEU A 220 -10.35 2.33 21.35
N CYS A 221 -9.34 2.63 20.54
CA CYS A 221 -7.96 2.29 20.88
C CYS A 221 -7.55 2.99 22.17
N LYS A 222 -7.13 2.22 23.18
CA LYS A 222 -6.54 2.79 24.41
C LYS A 222 -5.26 3.56 24.04
N PRO A 223 -5.07 4.80 24.54
CA PRO A 223 -3.78 5.48 24.45
C PRO A 223 -2.66 4.56 24.96
N TYR A 224 -1.54 4.49 24.25
CA TYR A 224 -0.37 3.64 24.55
C TYR A 224 -0.51 2.12 24.26
N ARG A 225 -1.63 1.63 23.67
CA ARG A 225 -1.74 0.26 23.11
C ARG A 225 -1.77 0.26 21.57
N ALA A 226 -0.76 0.87 20.95
CA ALA A 226 -0.58 0.93 19.49
C ALA A 226 -0.54 -0.45 18.81
N LYS A 227 -0.23 -1.53 19.55
CA LYS A 227 -0.10 -2.89 19.01
C LYS A 227 -1.41 -3.47 18.47
N THR A 228 -2.57 -3.03 18.98
CA THR A 228 -3.88 -3.52 18.51
C THR A 228 -4.24 -2.94 17.14
N LYS A 229 -4.08 -1.63 16.91
CA LYS A 229 -4.43 -0.95 15.64
C LYS A 229 -3.48 -1.26 14.47
N GLY A 230 -2.34 -1.90 14.72
CA GLY A 230 -1.32 -2.14 13.70
C GLY A 230 -1.76 -3.00 12.49
N LYS A 231 -2.96 -3.61 12.53
CA LYS A 231 -3.48 -4.45 11.44
C LYS A 231 -3.97 -3.56 10.27
N VAL A 232 -4.84 -2.60 10.56
CA VAL A 232 -5.34 -1.64 9.56
C VAL A 232 -4.25 -0.66 9.11
N GLU A 233 -3.33 -0.26 10.01
CA GLU A 233 -2.22 0.65 9.63
C GLU A 233 -1.29 0.05 8.58
N ARG A 234 -0.96 -1.25 8.70
CA ARG A 234 -0.18 -1.95 7.67
C ARG A 234 -0.94 -2.04 6.35
N PHE A 235 -2.25 -2.29 6.42
CA PHE A 235 -3.07 -2.30 5.21
C PHE A 235 -3.14 -0.91 4.56
N ASN A 236 -3.27 0.17 5.35
CA ASN A 236 -3.25 1.55 4.84
C ASN A 236 -1.94 1.87 4.10
N HIS A 237 -0.81 1.39 4.63
CA HIS A 237 0.46 1.47 3.92
C HIS A 237 0.40 0.73 2.58
N TYR A 238 -0.08 -0.52 2.58
CA TYR A 238 -0.22 -1.31 1.35
C TYR A 238 -1.16 -0.65 0.32
N LEU A 239 -2.33 -0.18 0.73
CA LEU A 239 -3.28 0.56 -0.08
C LEU A 239 -2.63 1.79 -0.73
N ARG A 240 -1.86 2.57 0.03
CA ARG A 240 -1.21 3.77 -0.49
C ARG A 240 -0.17 3.46 -1.56
N TYR A 241 0.73 2.51 -1.27
CA TYR A 241 1.90 2.28 -2.12
C TYR A 241 1.65 1.31 -3.26
N SER A 242 0.73 0.36 -3.11
CA SER A 242 0.47 -0.68 -4.10
C SER A 242 -0.79 -0.46 -4.94
N PHE A 243 -1.70 0.42 -4.51
CA PHE A 243 -2.90 0.77 -5.28
C PHE A 243 -2.91 2.25 -5.66
N TYR A 244 -2.95 3.15 -4.67
CA TYR A 244 -3.19 4.58 -4.91
C TYR A 244 -2.08 5.25 -5.72
N ASN A 245 -0.81 5.10 -5.30
CA ASN A 245 0.32 5.74 -5.99
C ASN A 245 0.46 5.25 -7.45
N PRO A 246 0.39 3.93 -7.76
CA PRO A 246 0.37 3.47 -9.14
C PRO A 246 -0.79 4.02 -9.97
N LEU A 247 -2.02 4.00 -9.45
CA LEU A 247 -3.21 4.45 -10.18
C LEU A 247 -3.14 5.96 -10.49
N VAL A 248 -2.75 6.77 -9.52
CA VAL A 248 -2.51 8.20 -9.72
C VAL A 248 -1.39 8.44 -10.73
N GLY A 249 -0.31 7.64 -10.67
CA GLY A 249 0.79 7.72 -11.62
C GLY A 249 0.37 7.39 -13.06
N LEU A 250 -0.58 6.46 -13.25
CA LEU A 250 -1.15 6.12 -14.55
C LEU A 250 -2.04 7.24 -15.08
N LEU A 251 -3.01 7.71 -14.27
CA LEU A 251 -3.95 8.76 -14.68
C LEU A 251 -3.26 10.08 -15.01
N LYS A 252 -2.16 10.39 -14.31
CA LYS A 252 -1.34 11.57 -14.60
C LYS A 252 -0.70 11.55 -16.00
N GLN A 253 -0.49 10.39 -16.61
CA GLN A 253 0.02 10.31 -17.99
C GLN A 253 -1.02 10.75 -19.03
N SER A 254 -2.29 10.76 -18.63
CA SER A 254 -3.42 11.20 -19.45
C SER A 254 -4.02 12.54 -18.95
N ASP A 255 -3.29 13.27 -18.11
CA ASP A 255 -3.73 14.53 -17.48
C ASP A 255 -5.05 14.42 -16.70
N LEU A 256 -5.39 13.22 -16.24
CA LEU A 256 -6.58 12.97 -15.43
C LEU A 256 -6.25 13.00 -13.94
N MET A 257 -7.20 13.53 -13.17
CA MET A 257 -7.16 13.49 -11.71
C MET A 257 -8.05 12.36 -11.22
N LEU A 258 -7.55 11.53 -10.30
CA LEU A 258 -8.34 10.46 -9.69
C LEU A 258 -9.48 11.06 -8.85
N ASP A 259 -10.73 10.80 -9.21
CA ASP A 259 -11.91 11.08 -8.38
C ASP A 259 -12.30 9.86 -7.51
N ALA A 260 -13.26 10.05 -6.61
CA ALA A 260 -13.70 9.00 -5.69
C ALA A 260 -14.43 7.85 -6.39
N GLU A 261 -15.20 8.13 -7.44
CA GLU A 261 -15.98 7.12 -8.18
C GLU A 261 -15.05 6.16 -8.92
N THR A 262 -14.11 6.71 -9.69
CA THR A 262 -13.06 5.95 -10.39
C THR A 262 -12.22 5.16 -9.38
N ALA A 263 -11.85 5.78 -8.26
CA ALA A 263 -11.09 5.10 -7.21
C ALA A 263 -11.88 3.92 -6.61
N ASN A 264 -13.19 4.03 -6.42
CA ASN A 264 -14.04 2.97 -5.90
C ASN A 264 -14.17 1.80 -6.87
N VAL A 265 -14.38 2.07 -8.16
CA VAL A 265 -14.43 1.01 -9.17
C VAL A 265 -13.11 0.24 -9.23
N GLU A 266 -11.98 0.95 -9.26
CA GLU A 266 -10.66 0.34 -9.36
C GLU A 266 -10.23 -0.36 -8.07
N VAL A 267 -10.57 0.18 -6.89
CA VAL A 267 -10.18 -0.44 -5.62
C VAL A 267 -10.95 -1.74 -5.38
N LEU A 268 -12.22 -1.84 -5.78
CA LEU A 268 -12.97 -3.08 -5.64
C LEU A 268 -12.40 -4.20 -6.52
N LYS A 269 -11.99 -3.89 -7.76
CA LYS A 269 -11.25 -4.83 -8.62
C LYS A 269 -9.94 -5.24 -7.96
N TRP A 270 -9.17 -4.28 -7.48
CA TRP A 270 -7.89 -4.55 -6.82
C TRP A 270 -8.04 -5.38 -5.54
N LEU A 271 -9.07 -5.13 -4.74
CA LEU A 271 -9.38 -5.92 -3.54
C LEU A 271 -9.69 -7.38 -3.91
N ARG A 272 -10.54 -7.59 -4.93
CA ARG A 272 -10.94 -8.91 -5.42
C ARG A 272 -9.75 -9.69 -6.01
N ASP A 273 -8.97 -9.06 -6.89
CA ASP A 273 -8.02 -9.76 -7.75
C ASP A 273 -6.60 -9.77 -7.20
N ILE A 274 -6.28 -8.89 -6.25
CA ILE A 274 -4.91 -8.71 -5.76
C ILE A 274 -4.88 -8.73 -4.23
N ALA A 275 -5.57 -7.80 -3.57
CA ALA A 275 -5.36 -7.60 -2.15
C ALA A 275 -5.85 -8.77 -1.31
N ASN A 276 -7.08 -9.26 -1.52
CA ASN A 276 -7.68 -10.29 -0.66
C ASN A 276 -7.34 -11.72 -1.09
N VAL A 277 -6.70 -11.89 -2.25
CA VAL A 277 -6.20 -13.19 -2.75
C VAL A 277 -4.67 -13.34 -2.61
N ARG A 278 -3.96 -12.33 -2.09
CA ARG A 278 -2.51 -12.45 -1.84
C ARG A 278 -2.23 -13.38 -0.67
N GLU A 279 -1.11 -14.09 -0.71
CA GLU A 279 -0.60 -14.74 0.49
C GLU A 279 -0.18 -13.67 1.51
N HIS A 280 -0.90 -13.59 2.62
CA HIS A 280 -0.71 -12.50 3.56
C HIS A 280 0.47 -12.78 4.49
N GLY A 281 1.53 -11.96 4.43
CA GLY A 281 2.82 -12.24 5.07
C GLY A 281 2.84 -12.38 6.60
N THR A 282 1.74 -12.10 7.32
CA THR A 282 1.63 -12.45 8.76
C THR A 282 0.90 -13.77 8.99
N THR A 283 -0.03 -14.13 8.12
CA THR A 283 -0.91 -15.29 8.30
C THR A 283 -0.51 -16.48 7.45
N GLY A 284 0.31 -16.28 6.40
CA GLY A 284 0.72 -17.32 5.43
C GLY A 284 -0.42 -17.85 4.56
N VAL A 285 -1.60 -17.23 4.64
CA VAL A 285 -2.83 -17.69 3.97
C VAL A 285 -3.52 -16.48 3.35
N GLN A 286 -4.24 -16.73 2.25
CA GLN A 286 -5.03 -15.71 1.58
C GLN A 286 -6.18 -15.19 2.47
N PRO A 287 -6.38 -13.87 2.58
CA PRO A 287 -7.48 -13.31 3.36
C PRO A 287 -8.86 -13.86 2.99
N ILE A 288 -9.13 -14.06 1.69
CA ILE A 288 -10.41 -14.59 1.20
C ILE A 288 -10.67 -16.03 1.68
N VAL A 289 -9.64 -16.84 1.81
CA VAL A 289 -9.77 -18.23 2.31
C VAL A 289 -10.11 -18.21 3.79
N ARG A 290 -9.45 -17.33 4.56
CA ARG A 290 -9.72 -17.19 5.99
C ARG A 290 -11.02 -16.46 6.32
N LEU A 291 -11.60 -15.73 5.37
CA LEU A 291 -12.91 -15.10 5.58
C LEU A 291 -13.98 -16.14 5.88
N ALA A 292 -13.91 -17.32 5.25
CA ALA A 292 -14.84 -18.42 5.51
C ALA A 292 -14.77 -18.94 6.96
N GLU A 293 -13.67 -18.67 7.66
CA GLU A 293 -13.46 -19.06 9.06
C GLU A 293 -13.94 -17.99 10.06
N GLU A 294 -14.31 -16.78 9.59
CA GLU A 294 -14.65 -15.65 10.48
C GLU A 294 -15.93 -15.87 11.29
N ASN A 295 -16.89 -16.67 10.82
CA ASN A 295 -18.17 -16.87 11.53
C ASN A 295 -18.80 -15.54 11.99
N LEU A 296 -18.87 -14.56 11.08
CA LEU A 296 -19.46 -13.25 11.36
C LEU A 296 -20.93 -13.39 11.77
N GLN A 297 -21.43 -12.43 12.55
CA GLN A 297 -22.85 -12.34 12.85
C GLN A 297 -23.63 -12.07 11.56
N PRO A 298 -24.82 -12.66 11.38
CA PRO A 298 -25.62 -12.41 10.19
C PRO A 298 -26.00 -10.92 10.09
N LEU A 299 -26.15 -10.44 8.87
CA LEU A 299 -26.73 -9.13 8.64
C LEU A 299 -28.19 -9.10 9.15
N PRO A 300 -28.68 -7.99 9.71
CA PRO A 300 -30.07 -7.85 10.08
C PRO A 300 -30.98 -8.16 8.89
N GLU A 301 -32.03 -8.94 9.10
CA GLU A 301 -33.02 -9.17 8.05
C GLU A 301 -33.60 -7.82 7.61
N TYR A 302 -33.66 -7.59 6.30
CA TYR A 302 -34.30 -6.42 5.72
C TYR A 302 -35.78 -6.47 6.09
N THR A 303 -36.14 -5.88 7.23
CA THR A 303 -37.54 -5.72 7.60
C THR A 303 -38.02 -4.51 6.81
N VAL A 304 -38.48 -4.72 5.57
CA VAL A 304 -39.26 -3.69 4.90
C VAL A 304 -40.41 -3.41 5.86
N PRO A 305 -40.57 -2.17 6.38
CA PRO A 305 -41.81 -1.86 7.05
C PRO A 305 -42.89 -2.11 6.02
N VAL A 306 -43.71 -3.13 6.24
CA VAL A 306 -44.98 -3.27 5.53
C VAL A 306 -45.82 -2.10 6.02
N THR A 307 -45.56 -0.90 5.52
CA THR A 307 -46.63 0.04 5.32
C THR A 307 -47.60 -0.72 4.45
N ALA A 308 -48.80 -0.97 4.96
CA ALA A 308 -49.91 -1.47 4.16
C ALA A 308 -50.12 -0.46 3.03
N ALA A 309 -49.40 -0.66 1.93
CA ALA A 309 -49.65 0.00 0.68
C ALA A 309 -51.04 -0.48 0.32
N VAL A 310 -52.01 0.44 0.40
CA VAL A 310 -53.27 0.26 -0.28
C VAL A 310 -52.89 -0.05 -1.72
N VAL A 311 -53.11 -1.29 -2.14
CA VAL A 311 -52.99 -1.71 -3.52
C VAL A 311 -54.10 -0.95 -4.24
N THR A 312 -53.80 0.26 -4.72
CA THR A 312 -54.56 0.82 -5.81
C THR A 312 -54.19 -0.01 -7.03
N ASP A 313 -55.21 -0.63 -7.61
CA ASP A 313 -55.17 -1.47 -8.79
C ASP A 313 -54.71 -0.61 -9.99
N ILE A 314 -53.40 -0.36 -10.10
CA ILE A 314 -52.81 0.33 -11.25
C ILE A 314 -52.70 -0.72 -12.37
N ARG A 315 -53.77 -0.82 -13.16
CA ARG A 315 -53.72 -1.49 -14.46
C ARG A 315 -52.84 -0.67 -15.39
N TRP A 316 -51.63 -1.16 -15.65
CA TRP A 316 -50.80 -0.66 -16.73
C TRP A 316 -51.52 -0.89 -18.06
N PRO A 317 -51.71 0.14 -18.91
CA PRO A 317 -52.21 -0.07 -20.25
C PRO A 317 -51.13 -0.81 -21.04
N ILE A 318 -51.40 -2.06 -21.39
CA ILE A 318 -50.61 -2.82 -22.36
C ILE A 318 -51.04 -2.32 -23.74
N GLU A 319 -50.53 -1.17 -24.17
CA GLU A 319 -50.49 -0.88 -25.60
C GLU A 319 -49.20 -1.50 -26.16
N PHE A 320 -49.38 -2.57 -26.93
CA PHE A 320 -48.31 -3.18 -27.70
C PHE A 320 -47.75 -2.15 -28.68
N LEU A 321 -46.51 -1.69 -28.44
CA LEU A 321 -45.70 -0.99 -29.42
C LEU A 321 -45.30 -1.96 -30.54
N GLN A 322 -46.25 -2.31 -31.39
CA GLN A 322 -46.01 -2.82 -32.73
C GLN A 322 -46.75 -1.89 -33.69
N ARG A 323 -46.08 -0.80 -34.08
CA ARG A 323 -46.50 -0.09 -35.29
C ARG A 323 -46.10 -0.93 -36.49
N SER A 324 -47.00 -1.08 -37.45
CA SER A 324 -46.75 -1.76 -38.71
C SER A 324 -45.69 -0.98 -39.49
N PRO A 325 -44.76 -1.63 -40.23
CA PRO A 325 -43.75 -0.94 -41.05
C PRO A 325 -44.30 0.00 -42.13
N GLN A 326 -45.62 0.05 -42.35
CA GLN A 326 -46.29 0.95 -43.30
C GLN A 326 -46.52 2.36 -42.73
N ASP A 327 -46.31 2.59 -41.43
CA ASP A 327 -46.49 3.92 -40.79
C ASP A 327 -45.20 4.76 -40.77
N TYR A 328 -44.17 4.34 -41.52
CA TYR A 328 -42.94 5.09 -41.73
C TYR A 328 -42.79 5.45 -43.22
N ASP A 329 -43.63 6.39 -43.68
CA ASP A 329 -43.39 7.13 -44.93
C ASP A 329 -42.58 8.41 -44.66
#